data_AF-A0A7Y9MD95-F1
#
_entry.id   AF-A0A7Y9MD95-F1
#
_cell.length_a   1.000
_cell.length_b   1.000
_cell.length_c   1.000
_cell.angle_alpha   90.00
_cell.angle_beta   90.00
_cell.angle_gamma   90.00
#
_symmetry.space_group_name_H-M   'P 1'
#
loop_
_entity.id
_entity.type
_entity.pdbx_description
1 polymer ?
#
loop_
_entity_poly.entity_id
_entity_poly.type
_entity_poly.pdbx_seq_one_letter_code
_entity_poly.pdbx_strand_id
1 'polypeptide(L)'
;MRTIGVASGLAMFLLLTACAAEPSGSDPESEAPDPGAVDPAPPPTAEDCLVGDPWSLNLVDYADQAQSYLMGLGVPVEGLEMNGSQTVQFSSEGQMSVLTDITSTGTIVTPEGPIPFSVYSGEGGSGDWDFIGDTLMITSWSIQSPEQPTAEDPLGLEIPVPDYSTIPEIGVTCQPGLLTLVAPESPFVPLFSR
;
A
#
# COMPACT_ATOMS: atom_id res chain seq x y z
N MET A 1 8.75 -15.28 40.58
CA MET A 1 8.83 -13.81 40.80
C MET A 1 10.29 -13.42 41.00
N ARG A 2 10.91 -12.79 40.00
CA ARG A 2 12.19 -12.10 40.12
C ARG A 2 12.09 -10.81 39.31
N THR A 3 11.97 -9.72 40.05
CA THR A 3 12.07 -8.33 39.59
C THR A 3 13.54 -8.00 39.38
N ILE A 4 13.87 -7.48 38.19
CA ILE A 4 15.11 -6.75 37.95
C ILE A 4 14.68 -5.37 37.47
N GLY A 5 15.08 -4.36 38.23
CA GLY A 5 14.77 -2.96 37.96
C GLY A 5 15.98 -2.16 37.51
N VAL A 6 15.64 -1.00 36.94
CA VAL A 6 16.34 0.29 36.97
C VAL A 6 17.66 0.39 36.21
N ALA A 7 17.67 1.21 35.15
CA ALA A 7 18.51 2.41 35.09
C ALA A 7 18.08 3.33 33.95
N SER A 8 17.68 4.54 34.34
CA SER A 8 17.41 5.70 33.49
C SER A 8 18.69 6.19 32.81
N GLY A 9 18.62 6.47 31.50
CA GLY A 9 19.66 7.18 30.75
C GLY A 9 19.07 8.41 30.06
N LEU A 10 18.98 9.52 30.80
CA LEU A 10 18.79 10.85 30.23
C LEU A 10 20.14 11.33 29.67
N ALA A 11 20.22 11.59 28.37
CA ALA A 11 21.31 12.35 27.77
C ALA A 11 20.76 13.29 26.71
N MET A 12 20.47 14.50 27.16
CA MET A 12 20.10 15.67 26.39
C MET A 12 21.39 16.30 25.85
N PHE A 13 21.57 16.34 24.53
CA PHE A 13 22.61 17.15 23.89
C PHE A 13 21.94 18.22 23.01
N LEU A 14 21.84 19.42 23.60
CA LEU A 14 21.65 20.69 22.93
C LEU A 14 22.94 21.08 22.22
N LEU A 15 22.91 21.19 20.88
CA LEU A 15 23.91 21.95 20.13
C LEU A 15 23.20 22.95 19.23
N LEU A 16 22.91 24.12 19.81
CA LEU A 16 22.58 25.35 19.10
C LEU A 16 23.87 25.91 18.47
N THR A 17 23.97 25.86 17.14
CA THR A 17 24.94 26.67 16.41
C THR A 17 24.20 27.79 15.69
N ALA A 18 24.11 28.93 16.38
CA ALA A 18 23.70 30.19 15.80
C ALA A 18 24.89 30.77 15.03
N CYS A 19 24.86 30.72 13.69
CA CYS A 19 25.70 31.57 12.86
C CYS A 19 25.01 32.93 12.73
N ALA A 20 25.51 33.90 13.49
CA ALA A 20 25.27 35.31 13.23
C ALA A 20 26.10 35.71 12.00
N ALA A 21 25.42 36.09 10.91
CA ALA A 21 26.02 36.79 9.79
C ALA A 21 25.41 38.20 9.72
N GLU A 22 26.29 39.19 9.68
CA GLU A 22 25.99 40.62 9.74
C GLU A 22 25.24 41.12 8.48
N PRO A 23 24.37 42.13 8.61
CA PRO A 23 23.68 42.73 7.49
C PRO A 23 24.63 43.69 6.75
N SER A 24 25.20 43.23 5.63
CA SER A 24 25.78 44.15 4.64
C SER A 24 24.64 44.73 3.82
N GLY A 25 24.46 46.05 3.94
CA GLY A 25 23.52 46.80 3.14
C GLY A 25 23.84 46.69 1.65
N SER A 26 22.81 46.37 0.88
CA SER A 26 22.76 46.58 -0.56
C SER A 26 21.51 47.40 -0.84
N ASP A 27 21.69 48.45 -1.63
CA ASP A 27 20.68 49.36 -2.14
C ASP A 27 19.37 48.68 -2.58
N PRO A 28 18.21 49.35 -2.49
CA PRO A 28 17.01 48.91 -3.17
C PRO A 28 17.16 49.22 -4.67
N GLU A 29 17.98 48.43 -5.36
CA GLU A 29 17.90 48.35 -6.81
C GLU A 29 16.58 47.63 -7.12
N SER A 30 15.61 48.42 -7.56
CA SER A 30 14.30 47.97 -7.98
C SER A 30 14.49 47.09 -9.22
N GLU A 31 14.75 45.80 -9.03
CA GLU A 31 14.74 44.82 -10.11
C GLU A 31 13.33 44.83 -10.73
N ALA A 32 13.27 45.28 -11.99
CA ALA A 32 12.09 45.08 -12.80
C ALA A 32 11.84 43.57 -12.92
N PRO A 33 10.59 43.09 -12.85
CA PRO A 33 10.30 41.66 -12.97
C PRO A 33 10.85 41.14 -14.30
N ASP A 34 11.73 40.14 -14.24
CA ASP A 34 12.25 39.44 -15.41
C ASP A 34 11.07 38.81 -16.17
N PRO A 35 10.72 39.27 -17.38
CA PRO A 35 9.61 38.72 -18.15
C PRO A 35 9.89 37.28 -18.66
N GLY A 36 11.06 36.71 -18.36
CA GLY A 36 11.46 35.34 -18.71
C GLY A 36 11.49 34.35 -17.54
N ALA A 37 11.19 34.78 -16.31
CA ALA A 37 11.07 33.86 -15.18
C ALA A 37 9.79 33.02 -15.33
N VAL A 38 9.93 31.82 -15.91
CA VAL A 38 8.86 30.82 -15.92
C VAL A 38 8.66 30.39 -14.47
N ASP A 39 7.51 30.70 -13.89
CA ASP A 39 7.16 30.22 -12.55
C ASP A 39 7.36 28.69 -12.52
N PRO A 40 8.08 28.15 -11.51
CA PRO A 40 8.23 26.72 -11.37
C PRO A 40 6.84 26.09 -11.29
N ALA A 41 6.60 25.05 -12.09
CA ALA A 41 5.33 24.34 -12.06
C ALA A 41 5.03 23.88 -10.62
N PRO A 42 3.77 23.98 -10.17
CA PRO A 42 3.40 23.47 -8.85
C PRO A 42 3.77 21.98 -8.75
N PRO A 43 4.13 21.50 -7.55
CA PRO A 43 4.41 20.09 -7.34
C PRO A 43 3.17 19.25 -7.72
N PRO A 44 3.36 18.03 -8.25
CA PRO A 44 2.26 17.15 -8.62
C PRO A 44 1.41 16.84 -7.38
N THR A 45 0.09 16.81 -7.57
CA THR A 45 -0.85 16.40 -6.54
C THR A 45 -0.86 14.88 -6.37
N ALA A 46 -1.46 14.38 -5.29
CA ALA A 46 -1.66 12.94 -5.10
C ALA A 46 -2.52 12.34 -6.24
N GLU A 47 -3.50 13.10 -6.73
CA GLU A 47 -4.34 12.75 -7.88
C GLU A 47 -3.51 12.61 -9.17
N ASP A 48 -2.62 13.57 -9.46
CA ASP A 48 -1.71 13.48 -10.62
C ASP A 48 -0.80 12.24 -10.55
N CYS A 49 -0.50 11.79 -9.34
CA CYS A 49 0.28 10.59 -9.13
C CYS A 49 -0.54 9.32 -9.40
N LEU A 50 -1.79 9.24 -8.94
CA LEU A 50 -2.64 8.05 -9.10
C LEU A 50 -3.01 7.76 -10.56
N VAL A 51 -3.42 8.79 -11.30
CA VAL A 51 -3.99 8.63 -12.65
C VAL A 51 -2.91 8.21 -13.66
N GLY A 52 -3.30 7.40 -14.65
CA GLY A 52 -2.46 7.02 -15.79
C GLY A 52 -2.41 5.52 -16.04
N ASP A 53 -1.20 5.02 -16.31
CA ASP A 53 -0.94 3.59 -16.51
C ASP A 53 -1.22 2.79 -15.22
N PRO A 54 -1.66 1.51 -15.32
CA PRO A 54 -1.96 0.69 -14.16
C PRO A 54 -0.76 0.46 -13.25
N TRP A 55 -1.02 0.53 -11.95
CA TRP A 55 -0.09 0.18 -10.88
C TRP A 55 -0.05 -1.33 -10.69
N SER A 56 1.13 -1.94 -10.70
CA SER A 56 1.31 -3.39 -10.53
C SER A 56 1.74 -3.72 -9.10
N LEU A 57 1.04 -4.65 -8.45
CA LEU A 57 1.37 -5.13 -7.10
C LEU A 57 2.72 -5.85 -7.10
N ASN A 58 3.57 -5.54 -6.13
CA ASN A 58 4.78 -6.31 -5.86
C ASN A 58 4.41 -7.62 -5.15
N LEU A 59 4.25 -8.69 -5.93
CA LEU A 59 3.83 -10.00 -5.43
C LEU A 59 4.84 -10.65 -4.48
N VAL A 60 6.14 -10.36 -4.61
CA VAL A 60 7.17 -10.91 -3.71
C VAL A 60 7.00 -10.32 -2.32
N ASP A 61 6.92 -8.99 -2.24
CA ASP A 61 6.69 -8.28 -0.98
C ASP A 61 5.33 -8.68 -0.36
N TYR A 62 4.28 -8.75 -1.18
CA TYR A 62 2.96 -9.13 -0.71
C TYR A 62 2.90 -10.59 -0.20
N ALA A 63 3.62 -11.53 -0.84
CA ALA A 63 3.74 -12.90 -0.36
C ALA A 63 4.44 -12.98 0.99
N ASP A 64 5.51 -12.22 1.22
CA ASP A 64 6.21 -12.16 2.51
C ASP A 64 5.31 -11.63 3.63
N GLN A 65 4.51 -10.58 3.34
CA GLN A 65 3.51 -10.05 4.27
C GLN A 65 2.42 -11.09 4.58
N ALA A 66 1.89 -11.75 3.55
CA ALA A 66 0.87 -12.80 3.70
C ALA A 66 1.37 -13.99 4.52
N GLN A 67 2.60 -14.46 4.30
CA GLN A 67 3.18 -15.55 5.08
C GLN A 67 3.33 -15.14 6.55
N SER A 68 3.85 -13.94 6.80
CA SER A 68 4.02 -13.39 8.14
C SER A 68 2.68 -13.28 8.88
N TYR A 69 1.63 -12.84 8.17
CA TYR A 69 0.28 -12.77 8.70
C TYR A 69 -0.28 -14.17 9.06
N LEU A 70 -0.20 -15.13 8.14
CA LEU A 70 -0.67 -16.51 8.38
C LEU A 70 0.06 -17.17 9.56
N MET A 71 1.38 -16.99 9.64
CA MET A 71 2.17 -17.44 10.79
C MET A 71 1.73 -16.76 12.09
N GLY A 72 1.41 -15.47 12.06
CA GLY A 72 0.88 -14.72 13.20
C GLY A 72 -0.48 -15.24 13.69
N LEU A 73 -1.29 -15.80 12.78
CA LEU A 73 -2.54 -16.50 13.10
C LEU A 73 -2.33 -17.95 13.59
N GLY A 74 -1.08 -18.42 13.66
CA GLY A 74 -0.76 -19.79 14.06
C GLY A 74 -0.89 -20.82 12.93
N VAL A 75 -0.93 -20.37 11.67
CA VAL A 75 -0.88 -21.24 10.50
C VAL A 75 0.58 -21.32 10.03
N PRO A 76 1.29 -22.44 10.27
CA PRO A 76 2.70 -22.58 9.93
C PRO A 76 2.88 -22.82 8.43
N VAL A 77 2.88 -21.74 7.65
CA VAL A 77 3.14 -21.77 6.21
C VAL A 77 4.63 -21.58 5.93
N GLU A 78 5.16 -22.42 5.04
CA GLU A 78 6.51 -22.30 4.49
C GLU A 78 6.46 -22.13 2.98
N GLY A 79 7.38 -21.31 2.44
CA GLY A 79 7.57 -21.13 1.01
C GLY A 79 6.34 -20.58 0.29
N LEU A 80 5.63 -19.62 0.90
CA LEU A 80 4.53 -18.95 0.23
C LEU A 80 5.07 -18.13 -0.95
N GLU A 81 4.63 -18.47 -2.14
CA GLU A 81 4.95 -17.77 -3.38
C GLU A 81 3.65 -17.33 -4.06
N MET A 82 3.67 -16.16 -4.68
CA MET A 82 2.57 -15.63 -5.48
C MET A 82 3.05 -15.33 -6.89
N ASN A 83 2.36 -15.90 -7.88
CA ASN A 83 2.67 -15.74 -9.29
C ASN A 83 1.47 -15.15 -10.04
N GLY A 84 1.73 -14.41 -11.13
CA GLY A 84 0.71 -13.77 -11.95
C GLY A 84 0.78 -12.25 -11.84
N SER A 85 -0.37 -11.58 -11.72
CA SER A 85 -0.44 -10.12 -11.61
C SER A 85 -1.67 -9.67 -10.85
N GLN A 86 -1.53 -8.59 -10.09
CA GLN A 86 -2.65 -7.73 -9.71
C GLN A 86 -2.32 -6.31 -10.10
N THR A 87 -3.28 -5.64 -10.73
CA THR A 87 -3.14 -4.24 -11.14
C THR A 87 -4.26 -3.39 -10.59
N VAL A 88 -3.94 -2.15 -10.24
CA VAL A 88 -4.90 -1.11 -9.87
C VAL A 88 -4.77 0.05 -10.84
N GLN A 89 -5.89 0.52 -11.39
CA GLN A 89 -5.90 1.67 -12.29
C GLN A 89 -6.88 2.73 -11.81
N PHE A 90 -6.45 3.99 -11.90
CA PHE A 90 -7.28 5.17 -11.63
C PHE A 90 -7.41 5.99 -12.92
N SER A 91 -8.64 6.25 -13.35
CA SER A 91 -8.94 7.13 -14.49
C SER A 91 -9.16 8.56 -14.03
N SER A 92 -8.89 9.53 -14.92
CA SER A 92 -9.19 10.95 -14.68
C SER A 92 -10.69 11.27 -14.60
N GLU A 93 -11.55 10.30 -14.90
CA GLU A 93 -13.00 10.44 -14.81
C GLU A 93 -13.54 9.96 -13.45
N GLY A 94 -12.66 9.66 -12.50
CA GLY A 94 -13.04 9.20 -11.16
C GLY A 94 -13.41 7.72 -11.12
N GLN A 95 -12.93 6.89 -12.05
CA GLN A 95 -13.14 5.43 -12.00
C GLN A 95 -11.87 4.68 -11.58
N MET A 96 -12.03 3.72 -10.68
CA MET A 96 -10.98 2.83 -10.21
C MET A 96 -11.31 1.41 -10.65
N SER A 97 -10.29 0.65 -11.05
CA SER A 97 -10.42 -0.78 -11.31
C SER A 97 -9.28 -1.57 -10.67
N VAL A 98 -9.60 -2.77 -10.23
CA VAL A 98 -8.65 -3.77 -9.74
C VAL A 98 -8.84 -5.02 -10.59
N LEU A 99 -7.75 -5.53 -11.14
CA LEU A 99 -7.71 -6.81 -11.84
C LEU A 99 -6.75 -7.71 -11.10
N THR A 100 -7.20 -8.90 -10.73
CA THR A 100 -6.40 -9.90 -10.03
C THR A 100 -6.33 -11.16 -10.89
N ASP A 101 -5.13 -11.68 -11.05
CA ASP A 101 -4.85 -12.99 -11.64
C ASP A 101 -3.64 -13.55 -10.92
N ILE A 102 -3.84 -14.04 -9.69
CA ILE A 102 -2.78 -14.50 -8.81
C ILE A 102 -2.99 -15.98 -8.49
N THR A 103 -1.92 -16.76 -8.59
CA THR A 103 -1.84 -18.10 -8.01
C THR A 103 -0.88 -18.09 -6.84
N SER A 104 -1.38 -18.43 -5.66
CA SER A 104 -0.62 -18.56 -4.42
C SER A 104 -0.30 -20.03 -4.16
N THR A 105 0.96 -20.36 -3.94
CA THR A 105 1.42 -21.72 -3.62
C THR A 105 2.25 -21.73 -2.35
N GLY A 106 2.21 -22.83 -1.60
CA GLY A 106 3.05 -22.98 -0.41
C GLY A 106 2.83 -24.33 0.26
N THR A 107 3.38 -24.48 1.46
CA THR A 107 3.22 -25.70 2.27
C THR A 107 2.76 -25.34 3.68
N ILE A 108 1.69 -25.97 4.17
CA ILE A 108 1.31 -25.92 5.58
C ILE A 108 2.04 -27.04 6.31
N VAL A 109 2.73 -26.73 7.40
CA VAL A 109 3.50 -27.70 8.20
C VAL A 109 2.68 -28.17 9.39
N THR A 110 2.14 -29.40 9.33
CA THR A 110 1.37 -29.98 10.46
C THR A 110 2.17 -31.08 11.17
N PRO A 111 1.75 -31.51 12.37
CA PRO A 111 2.31 -32.70 13.02
C PRO A 111 2.17 -33.99 12.20
N GLU A 112 1.19 -34.07 11.30
CA GLU A 112 1.00 -35.23 10.41
C GLU A 112 1.88 -35.17 9.15
N GLY A 113 2.45 -34.00 8.83
CA GLY A 113 3.37 -33.80 7.72
C GLY A 113 3.13 -32.49 6.95
N PRO A 114 3.96 -32.19 5.94
CA PRO A 114 3.75 -31.05 5.06
C PRO A 114 2.56 -31.28 4.12
N ILE A 115 1.68 -30.29 4.02
CA ILE A 115 0.52 -30.27 3.12
C ILE A 115 0.74 -29.15 2.08
N PRO A 116 1.07 -29.47 0.82
CA PRO A 116 1.18 -28.45 -0.22
C PRO A 116 -0.21 -27.90 -0.57
N PHE A 117 -0.27 -26.60 -0.89
CA PHE A 117 -1.48 -25.97 -1.41
C PHE A 117 -1.19 -25.12 -2.64
N SER A 118 -2.23 -24.91 -3.45
CA SER A 118 -2.26 -24.01 -4.59
C SER A 118 -3.64 -23.39 -4.67
N VAL A 119 -3.73 -22.07 -4.56
CA VAL A 119 -5.00 -21.32 -4.57
C VAL A 119 -4.94 -20.27 -5.65
N TYR A 120 -5.97 -20.23 -6.48
CA TYR A 120 -6.15 -19.23 -7.52
C TYR A 120 -7.07 -18.09 -7.03
N SER A 121 -6.71 -16.85 -7.34
CA SER A 121 -7.54 -15.65 -7.13
C SER A 121 -7.59 -14.85 -8.42
N GLY A 122 -8.77 -14.84 -9.04
CA GLY A 122 -9.05 -14.13 -10.29
C GLY A 122 -10.05 -12.97 -10.14
N GLU A 123 -10.44 -12.66 -8.91
CA GLU A 123 -11.51 -11.70 -8.64
C GLU A 123 -10.98 -10.27 -8.73
N GLY A 124 -11.64 -9.46 -9.56
CA GLY A 124 -11.40 -8.03 -9.67
C GLY A 124 -12.60 -7.23 -9.22
N GLY A 125 -12.55 -5.93 -9.48
CA GLY A 125 -13.69 -5.07 -9.28
C GLY A 125 -13.45 -3.67 -9.80
N SER A 126 -14.50 -2.88 -9.79
CA SER A 126 -14.45 -1.48 -10.19
C SER A 126 -15.38 -0.65 -9.34
N GLY A 127 -15.01 0.61 -9.11
CA GLY A 127 -15.84 1.57 -8.38
C GLY A 127 -15.49 3.00 -8.79
N ASP A 128 -16.22 3.94 -8.22
CA ASP A 128 -15.92 5.36 -8.34
C ASP A 128 -14.93 5.75 -7.22
N TRP A 129 -13.99 6.63 -7.50
CA TRP A 129 -13.04 7.15 -6.51
C TRP A 129 -13.04 8.67 -6.49
N ASP A 130 -12.77 9.23 -5.30
CA ASP A 130 -12.62 10.67 -5.08
C ASP A 130 -11.76 10.92 -3.83
N PHE A 131 -11.22 12.12 -3.66
CA PHE A 131 -10.53 12.54 -2.43
C PHE A 131 -11.46 13.36 -1.54
N ILE A 132 -11.58 12.97 -0.27
CA ILE A 132 -12.18 13.81 0.78
C ILE A 132 -11.05 14.26 1.71
N GLY A 133 -10.52 15.46 1.44
CA GLY A 133 -9.30 15.93 2.10
C GLY A 133 -8.10 15.12 1.62
N ASP A 134 -7.41 14.46 2.55
CA ASP A 134 -6.24 13.62 2.25
C ASP A 134 -6.57 12.12 2.15
N THR A 135 -7.87 11.77 2.23
CA THR A 135 -8.35 10.38 2.22
C THR A 135 -8.94 10.02 0.87
N LEU A 136 -8.51 8.90 0.30
CA LEU A 136 -9.12 8.34 -0.91
C LEU A 136 -10.39 7.59 -0.52
N MET A 137 -11.50 7.95 -1.14
CA MET A 137 -12.78 7.29 -0.98
C MET A 137 -13.05 6.41 -2.18
N ILE A 138 -13.61 5.22 -1.94
CA ILE A 138 -14.10 4.32 -2.99
C ILE A 138 -15.60 4.11 -2.77
N THR A 139 -16.39 4.33 -3.81
CA THR A 139 -17.84 4.16 -3.78
C THR A 139 -18.32 3.34 -4.97
N SER A 140 -19.58 2.91 -4.94
CA SER A 140 -20.20 2.13 -6.04
C SER A 140 -19.42 0.86 -6.42
N TRP A 141 -18.70 0.26 -5.48
CA TRP A 141 -17.84 -0.89 -5.76
C TRP A 141 -18.66 -2.08 -6.27
N SER A 142 -18.21 -2.66 -7.38
CA SER A 142 -18.80 -3.84 -7.99
C SER A 142 -17.72 -4.88 -8.21
N ILE A 143 -17.93 -6.06 -7.61
CA ILE A 143 -17.06 -7.22 -7.80
C ILE A 143 -17.25 -7.74 -9.23
N GLN A 144 -16.14 -7.95 -9.92
CA GLN A 144 -16.08 -8.63 -11.19
C GLN A 144 -15.38 -9.97 -10.95
N SER A 145 -16.18 -11.00 -10.67
CA SER A 145 -15.66 -12.36 -10.50
C SER A 145 -15.81 -13.11 -11.82
N PRO A 146 -14.74 -13.64 -12.43
CA PRO A 146 -14.91 -14.67 -13.44
C PRO A 146 -15.56 -15.88 -12.77
N GLU A 147 -16.62 -16.44 -13.34
CA GLU A 147 -17.24 -17.68 -12.84
C GLU A 147 -16.16 -18.77 -12.73
N GLN A 148 -15.60 -18.97 -11.53
CA GLN A 148 -14.62 -19.99 -11.23
C GLN A 148 -15.32 -21.15 -10.55
N PRO A 149 -15.07 -22.40 -10.95
CA PRO A 149 -15.52 -23.55 -10.19
C PRO A 149 -14.86 -23.49 -8.82
N THR A 150 -15.66 -23.49 -7.76
CA THR A 150 -15.17 -23.67 -6.38
C THR A 150 -14.27 -24.90 -6.36
N ALA A 151 -12.96 -24.72 -6.20
CA ALA A 151 -12.10 -25.83 -5.84
C ALA A 151 -12.62 -26.36 -4.50
N GLU A 152 -12.91 -27.66 -4.41
CA GLU A 152 -13.23 -28.30 -3.14
C GLU A 152 -12.04 -28.05 -2.22
N ASP A 153 -12.26 -27.26 -1.16
CA ASP A 153 -11.25 -27.01 -0.14
C ASP A 153 -10.93 -28.34 0.55
N PRO A 154 -9.74 -28.92 0.33
CA PRO A 154 -9.39 -30.22 0.88
C PRO A 154 -9.24 -30.19 2.40
N LEU A 155 -9.19 -29.00 3.02
CA LEU A 155 -9.00 -28.80 4.45
C LEU A 155 -10.26 -28.33 5.17
N GLY A 156 -11.31 -27.92 4.44
CA GLY A 156 -12.53 -27.36 5.01
C GLY A 156 -12.29 -26.12 5.87
N LEU A 157 -11.21 -25.39 5.61
CA LEU A 157 -10.86 -24.12 6.22
C LEU A 157 -11.61 -23.00 5.49
N GLU A 158 -12.70 -22.52 6.10
CA GLU A 158 -13.28 -21.24 5.69
C GLU A 158 -12.27 -20.11 5.97
N ILE A 159 -11.52 -19.72 4.95
CA ILE A 159 -10.71 -18.49 5.01
C ILE A 159 -11.71 -17.33 4.93
N PRO A 160 -11.80 -16.48 5.97
CA PRO A 160 -12.68 -15.32 5.91
C PRO A 160 -12.22 -14.41 4.77
N VAL A 161 -13.06 -14.29 3.74
CA VAL A 161 -12.86 -13.32 2.66
C VAL A 161 -13.21 -11.96 3.25
N PRO A 162 -12.29 -10.98 3.26
CA PRO A 162 -12.61 -9.66 3.76
C PRO A 162 -13.70 -9.03 2.88
N ASP A 163 -14.74 -8.48 3.52
CA ASP A 163 -15.80 -7.77 2.81
C ASP A 163 -15.34 -6.35 2.49
N TYR A 164 -14.78 -6.17 1.29
CA TYR A 164 -14.30 -4.88 0.80
C TYR A 164 -15.43 -3.92 0.38
N SER A 165 -16.70 -4.37 0.35
CA SER A 165 -17.84 -3.53 -0.06
C SER A 165 -18.17 -2.41 0.94
N THR A 166 -17.57 -2.46 2.13
CA THR A 166 -17.81 -1.51 3.22
C THR A 166 -16.63 -0.60 3.54
N ILE A 167 -15.51 -0.69 2.80
CA ILE A 167 -14.30 0.09 3.10
C ILE A 167 -14.46 1.49 2.52
N PRO A 168 -14.74 2.51 3.35
CA PRO A 168 -15.06 3.82 2.82
C PRO A 168 -13.79 4.65 2.57
N GLU A 169 -12.72 4.41 3.35
CA GLU A 169 -11.54 5.26 3.44
C GLU A 169 -10.29 4.43 3.17
N ILE A 170 -9.46 4.86 2.23
CA ILE A 170 -8.17 4.23 1.90
C ILE A 170 -7.07 5.27 2.14
N GLY A 171 -6.08 4.89 2.95
CA GLY A 171 -4.85 5.66 3.09
C GLY A 171 -4.01 5.53 1.83
N VAL A 172 -3.59 6.66 1.25
CA VAL A 172 -2.80 6.69 0.02
C VAL A 172 -1.45 7.33 0.30
N THR A 173 -0.38 6.65 -0.09
CA THR A 173 0.92 7.30 -0.29
C THR A 173 1.35 7.09 -1.73
N CYS A 174 1.48 8.17 -2.48
CA CYS A 174 1.86 8.13 -3.89
C CYS A 174 3.13 8.95 -4.11
N GLN A 175 4.16 8.32 -4.67
CA GLN A 175 5.44 8.90 -5.04
C GLN A 175 5.77 8.51 -6.48
N PRO A 176 6.73 9.15 -7.15
CA PRO A 176 7.16 8.74 -8.48
C PRO A 176 7.54 7.26 -8.53
N GLY A 177 6.76 6.46 -9.26
CA GLY A 177 6.98 5.02 -9.45
C GLY A 177 6.58 4.12 -8.28
N LEU A 178 6.00 4.68 -7.20
CA LEU A 178 5.61 3.93 -6.00
C LEU A 178 4.25 4.35 -5.49
N LEU A 179 3.39 3.37 -5.20
CA LEU A 179 2.09 3.59 -4.59
C LEU A 179 1.87 2.60 -3.45
N THR A 180 1.29 3.07 -2.35
CA THR A 180 0.68 2.21 -1.32
C THR A 180 -0.77 2.62 -1.10
N LEU A 181 -1.63 1.61 -0.99
CA LEU A 181 -3.06 1.74 -0.71
C LEU A 181 -3.37 0.91 0.53
N VAL A 182 -3.68 1.58 1.65
CA VAL A 182 -3.86 0.90 2.95
C VAL A 182 -5.29 1.08 3.41
N ALA A 183 -6.02 -0.04 3.46
CA ALA A 183 -7.33 -0.05 4.10
C ALA A 183 -7.20 0.00 5.63
N PRO A 184 -8.15 0.63 6.36
CA PRO A 184 -8.22 0.60 7.80
C PRO A 184 -8.16 -0.84 8.33
N GLU A 185 -7.36 -1.03 9.39
CA GLU A 185 -7.17 -2.34 10.05
C GLU A 185 -6.57 -3.45 9.18
N SER A 186 -6.20 -3.15 7.93
CA SER A 186 -5.47 -4.09 7.08
C SER A 186 -4.14 -4.46 7.73
N PRO A 187 -3.81 -5.76 7.86
CA PRO A 187 -2.49 -6.20 8.29
C PRO A 187 -1.45 -6.03 7.17
N PHE A 188 -1.89 -5.68 5.96
CA PHE A 188 -1.07 -5.52 4.77
C PHE A 188 -0.88 -4.04 4.44
N VAL A 189 0.32 -3.72 3.97
CA VAL A 189 0.69 -2.46 3.33
C VAL A 189 1.14 -2.80 1.91
N PRO A 190 0.20 -2.98 0.96
CA PRO A 190 0.53 -3.41 -0.38
C PRO A 190 1.37 -2.35 -1.09
N LEU A 191 2.45 -2.82 -1.73
CA LEU A 191 3.36 -1.97 -2.50
C LEU A 191 3.08 -2.15 -3.99
N PHE A 192 2.77 -1.07 -4.68
CA PHE A 192 2.60 -1.06 -6.12
C PHE A 192 3.67 -0.24 -6.82
N SER A 193 3.98 -0.60 -8.06
CA SER A 193 4.96 0.09 -8.90
C SER A 193 4.45 0.25 -10.33
N ARG A 194 4.98 1.27 -11.02
CA ARG A 194 4.76 1.52 -12.46
C ARG A 194 6.03 2.06 -13.10
#